data_AF-A0A919T840-F1
#
_entry.id   AF-A0A919T840-F1
#
_cell.length_a   1.000
_cell.length_b   1.000
_cell.length_c   1.000
_cell.angle_alpha   90.00
_cell.angle_beta   90.00
_cell.angle_gamma   90.00
#
_symmetry.space_group_name_H-M   'P 1'
#
loop_
_entity.id
_entity.type
_entity.pdbx_description
1 polymer ?
#
loop_
_entity_poly.entity_id
_entity_poly.type
_entity_poly.pdbx_seq_one_letter_code
_entity_poly.pdbx_strand_id
1 'polypeptide(L)'
;MRVYARPQFWWRAVIVACGVSGLLMGEQRVIYYTCQSNLITLGFFAGTLYWMIKRQTVDPPAPRLRGAVTLWILITCLISHFMLNHGANPLPGLAAADPAVATTNRSMFLVHYVVPVMVLIDWVAFGPHRMVRWRDIPLWILYPLGYGLAVEFRAVLVPTAPIRYPYFFLDPSTRGYDWVSGQFVELAVIFAVLGAAVVGLDRLASLGARRPAMPAPRQAAAPGRAGGPEQTGDLEQAGGSASVAEPVEAHEAH
;
A
#
# COMPACT_ATOMS: atom_id res chain seq x y z
N MET A 1 1.77 -3.17 -25.49
CA MET A 1 2.49 -1.90 -25.21
C MET A 1 3.68 -2.22 -24.32
N ARG A 2 4.90 -1.77 -24.63
CA ARG A 2 6.08 -2.08 -23.81
C ARG A 2 6.00 -1.35 -22.47
N VAL A 3 6.11 -2.08 -21.36
CA VAL A 3 6.05 -1.51 -20.00
C VAL A 3 7.09 -0.40 -19.74
N TYR A 4 8.21 -0.43 -20.47
CA TYR A 4 9.28 0.59 -20.41
C TYR A 4 8.86 1.99 -20.89
N ALA A 5 7.78 2.10 -21.65
CA ALA A 5 7.24 3.39 -22.08
C ALA A 5 6.41 4.09 -20.98
N ARG A 6 6.20 3.43 -19.84
CA ARG A 6 5.34 3.92 -18.75
C ARG A 6 6.19 4.60 -17.67
N PRO A 7 5.84 5.83 -17.23
CA PRO A 7 6.60 6.55 -16.21
C PRO A 7 6.67 5.80 -14.87
N GLN A 8 5.65 5.00 -14.54
CA GLN A 8 5.61 4.15 -13.34
C GLN A 8 6.82 3.21 -13.26
N PHE A 9 7.27 2.67 -14.40
CA PHE A 9 8.39 1.73 -14.42
C PHE A 9 9.67 2.43 -13.98
N TRP A 10 9.97 3.58 -14.58
CA TRP A 10 11.17 4.35 -14.27
C TRP A 10 11.14 4.95 -12.88
N TRP A 11 9.99 5.45 -12.42
CA TRP A 11 9.84 5.92 -11.04
C TRP A 11 10.20 4.85 -10.01
N ARG A 12 9.62 3.65 -10.18
CA ARG A 12 9.87 2.52 -9.29
C ARG A 12 11.30 1.99 -9.40
N ALA A 13 11.91 2.05 -10.59
CA ALA A 13 13.32 1.75 -10.77
C ALA A 13 14.23 2.73 -10.01
N VAL A 14 13.90 4.03 -10.01
CA VAL A 14 14.64 5.03 -9.23
C VAL A 14 14.46 4.79 -7.72
N ILE A 15 13.26 4.42 -7.24
CA ILE A 15 13.07 4.03 -5.82
C ILE A 15 14.03 2.89 -5.46
N VAL A 16 14.10 1.84 -6.29
CA VAL A 16 15.00 0.70 -6.08
C VAL A 16 16.46 1.16 -6.09
N ALA A 17 16.86 1.97 -7.06
CA ALA A 17 18.24 2.48 -7.16
C ALA A 17 18.62 3.32 -5.93
N CYS A 18 17.77 4.25 -5.50
CA CYS A 18 18.00 5.06 -4.30
C CYS A 18 18.07 4.21 -3.04
N GLY A 19 17.20 3.21 -2.90
CA GLY A 19 17.21 2.27 -1.77
C GLY A 19 18.48 1.42 -1.73
N VAL A 20 18.90 0.86 -2.87
CA VAL A 20 20.16 0.09 -2.97
C VAL A 20 21.35 0.99 -2.65
N SER A 21 21.45 2.17 -3.27
CA SER A 21 22.54 3.11 -3.00
C SER A 21 22.58 3.51 -1.52
N GLY A 22 21.43 3.84 -0.93
CA GLY A 22 21.33 4.20 0.48
C GLY A 22 21.81 3.08 1.40
N LEU A 23 21.40 1.83 1.14
CA LEU A 23 21.80 0.67 1.93
C LEU A 23 23.28 0.27 1.74
N LEU A 24 23.86 0.49 0.56
CA LEU A 24 25.25 0.13 0.26
C LEU A 24 26.27 1.17 0.74
N MET A 25 25.88 2.45 0.83
CA MET A 25 26.80 3.53 1.18
C MET A 25 27.05 3.70 2.68
N GLY A 26 26.23 3.10 3.56
CA GLY A 26 26.32 3.29 5.00
C GLY A 26 26.26 1.99 5.78
N GLU A 27 26.61 2.04 7.06
CA GLU A 27 26.46 0.88 7.94
C GLU A 27 24.99 0.61 8.26
N GLN A 28 24.48 -0.53 7.80
CA GLN A 28 23.12 -0.97 8.03
C GLN A 28 23.12 -2.21 8.92
N ARG A 29 22.45 -2.15 10.07
CA ARG A 29 22.28 -3.31 10.95
C ARG A 29 20.82 -3.73 10.94
N VAL A 30 20.57 -5.00 10.61
CA VAL A 30 19.22 -5.59 10.48
C VAL A 30 18.40 -5.49 11.76
N ILE A 31 19.05 -5.29 12.90
CA ILE A 31 18.39 -5.04 14.18
C ILE A 31 17.57 -3.73 14.20
N TYR A 32 17.88 -2.74 13.37
CA TYR A 32 17.12 -1.50 13.32
C TYR A 32 15.89 -1.64 12.43
N TYR A 33 14.78 -1.07 12.87
CA TYR A 33 13.54 -1.00 12.09
C TYR A 33 13.75 -0.31 10.73
N THR A 34 14.59 0.73 10.69
CA THR A 34 14.99 1.41 9.45
C THR A 34 15.53 0.42 8.40
N CYS A 35 16.42 -0.48 8.82
CA CYS A 35 17.03 -1.44 7.91
C CYS A 35 15.98 -2.44 7.40
N GLN A 36 15.17 -3.00 8.31
CA GLN A 36 14.13 -3.97 7.94
C GLN A 36 13.07 -3.36 7.00
N SER A 37 12.56 -2.17 7.31
CA SER A 37 11.56 -1.48 6.49
C SER A 37 12.10 -1.10 5.10
N ASN A 38 13.36 -0.67 5.00
CA ASN A 38 14.00 -0.40 3.71
C ASN A 38 14.21 -1.68 2.89
N LEU A 39 14.62 -2.79 3.52
CA LEU A 39 14.75 -4.09 2.84
C LEU A 39 13.40 -4.61 2.32
N ILE A 40 12.34 -4.49 3.13
CA ILE A 40 10.98 -4.84 2.71
C ILE A 40 10.52 -3.96 1.55
N THR A 41 10.77 -2.65 1.63
CA THR A 41 10.43 -1.69 0.56
C THR A 41 11.17 -2.03 -0.73
N LEU A 42 12.47 -2.29 -0.63
CA LEU A 42 13.30 -2.69 -1.76
C LEU A 42 12.78 -3.98 -2.40
N GLY A 43 12.51 -5.02 -1.60
CA GLY A 43 11.96 -6.28 -2.07
C GLY A 43 10.59 -6.10 -2.74
N PHE A 44 9.72 -5.26 -2.18
CA PHE A 44 8.41 -4.97 -2.75
C PHE A 44 8.51 -4.28 -4.12
N PHE A 45 9.33 -3.23 -4.25
CA PHE A 45 9.47 -2.51 -5.51
C PHE A 45 10.27 -3.28 -6.57
N ALA A 46 11.31 -4.02 -6.17
CA ALA A 46 12.02 -4.93 -7.07
C ALA A 46 11.10 -6.05 -7.59
N GLY A 47 10.31 -6.66 -6.71
CA GLY A 47 9.28 -7.63 -7.09
C GLY A 47 8.22 -7.03 -8.01
N THR A 48 7.79 -5.80 -7.73
CA THR A 48 6.86 -5.06 -8.60
C THR A 48 7.45 -4.87 -10.00
N LEU A 49 8.71 -4.43 -10.13
CA LEU A 49 9.37 -4.28 -11.44
C LEU A 49 9.48 -5.62 -12.18
N TYR A 50 9.86 -6.70 -11.50
CA TYR A 50 9.91 -8.04 -12.08
C TYR A 50 8.55 -8.44 -12.69
N TRP A 51 7.47 -8.28 -11.91
CA TRP A 51 6.13 -8.65 -12.36
C TRP A 51 5.59 -7.70 -13.44
N MET A 52 5.96 -6.42 -13.42
CA MET A 52 5.65 -5.45 -14.47
C MET A 52 6.23 -5.91 -15.83
N ILE A 53 7.47 -6.39 -15.85
CA ILE A 53 8.12 -6.94 -17.06
C ILE A 53 7.44 -8.26 -17.46
N LYS A 54 7.25 -9.17 -16.52
CA LYS A 54 6.71 -10.52 -16.82
C LYS A 54 5.26 -10.49 -17.32
N ARG A 55 4.43 -9.61 -16.76
CA ARG A 55 2.99 -9.52 -17.08
C ARG A 55 2.65 -8.38 -18.04
N GLN A 56 3.63 -7.55 -18.42
CA GLN A 56 3.43 -6.37 -19.26
C GLN A 56 2.32 -5.42 -18.75
N THR A 57 2.19 -5.29 -17.43
CA THR A 57 1.26 -4.38 -16.74
C THR A 57 2.02 -3.45 -15.81
N VAL A 58 1.40 -2.34 -15.41
CA VAL A 58 1.93 -1.43 -14.39
C VAL A 58 1.35 -1.68 -13.01
N ASP A 59 0.36 -2.57 -12.90
CA ASP A 59 -0.30 -2.86 -11.64
C ASP A 59 0.63 -3.68 -10.73
N PRO A 60 0.81 -3.27 -9.46
CA PRO A 60 1.60 -4.02 -8.50
C PRO A 60 0.90 -5.35 -8.17
N PRO A 61 1.64 -6.46 -8.00
CA PRO A 61 1.08 -7.79 -7.79
C PRO A 61 0.31 -7.95 -6.45
N ALA A 62 0.61 -7.09 -5.46
CA ALA A 62 0.00 -7.12 -4.13
C ALA A 62 -0.41 -5.70 -3.69
N PRO A 63 -1.51 -5.14 -4.22
CA PRO A 63 -1.87 -3.74 -4.02
C PRO A 63 -2.26 -3.41 -2.57
N ARG A 64 -2.72 -4.39 -1.77
CA ARG A 64 -2.97 -4.19 -0.32
C ARG A 64 -1.68 -4.10 0.49
N LEU A 65 -0.68 -4.92 0.15
CA LEU A 65 0.64 -4.91 0.80
C LEU A 65 1.38 -3.59 0.56
N ARG A 66 1.17 -2.98 -0.61
CA ARG A 66 1.72 -1.66 -0.95
C ARG A 66 1.37 -0.58 0.08
N GLY A 67 0.15 -0.60 0.63
CA GLY A 67 -0.26 0.33 1.68
C GLY A 67 0.52 0.12 2.98
N ALA A 68 0.75 -1.14 3.37
CA ALA A 68 1.57 -1.48 4.52
C ALA A 68 3.03 -1.02 4.34
N VAL A 69 3.63 -1.28 3.17
CA VAL A 69 4.98 -0.84 2.82
C VAL A 69 5.10 0.69 2.89
N THR A 70 4.08 1.40 2.37
CA THR A 70 4.01 2.86 2.44
C THR A 70 3.95 3.34 3.89
N LEU A 71 3.13 2.71 4.73
CA LEU A 71 3.08 3.04 6.16
C LEU A 71 4.44 2.82 6.83
N TRP A 72 5.04 1.64 6.65
CA TRP A 72 6.29 1.27 7.32
C TRP A 72 7.46 2.18 6.95
N ILE A 73 7.57 2.56 5.67
CA ILE A 73 8.64 3.45 5.23
C ILE A 73 8.40 4.90 5.69
N LEU A 74 7.15 5.33 5.83
CA LEU A 74 6.80 6.63 6.44
C LEU A 74 7.09 6.67 7.94
N ILE A 75 6.86 5.57 8.66
CA ILE A 75 7.27 5.46 10.07
C ILE A 75 8.77 5.70 10.20
N THR A 76 9.59 5.07 9.34
CA THR A 76 11.04 5.28 9.32
C THR A 76 11.43 6.74 9.13
N CYS A 77 10.78 7.44 8.20
CA CYS A 77 10.99 8.88 7.99
C CYS A 77 10.63 9.70 9.23
N LEU A 78 9.42 9.51 9.75
CA LEU A 78 8.87 10.35 10.82
C LEU A 78 9.57 10.13 12.16
N ILE A 79 9.84 8.86 12.54
CA ILE A 79 10.58 8.57 13.78
C ILE A 79 12.01 9.10 13.67
N SER A 80 12.68 8.88 12.54
CA SER A 80 14.03 9.43 12.35
C SER A 80 14.04 10.95 12.43
N HIS A 81 13.13 11.63 11.74
CA HIS A 81 13.13 13.09 11.72
C HIS A 81 12.75 13.70 13.08
N PHE A 82 11.63 13.26 13.69
CA PHE A 82 11.10 13.91 14.88
C PHE A 82 11.65 13.35 16.19
N MET A 83 11.81 12.04 16.31
CA MET A 83 12.24 11.41 17.57
C MET A 83 13.75 11.34 17.69
N LEU A 84 14.46 11.00 16.61
CA LEU A 84 15.90 10.79 16.65
C LEU A 84 16.71 12.05 16.35
N ASN A 85 16.23 12.87 15.41
CA ASN A 85 16.92 14.10 14.98
C ASN A 85 16.27 15.38 15.52
N HIS A 86 15.21 15.28 16.34
CA HIS A 86 14.52 16.42 16.94
C HIS A 86 14.07 17.51 15.94
N GLY A 87 13.72 17.12 14.71
CA GLY A 87 13.30 18.04 13.64
C GLY A 87 14.43 18.78 12.95
N ALA A 88 15.70 18.41 13.18
CA ALA A 88 16.84 19.04 12.53
C ALA A 88 16.79 18.89 10.99
N ASN A 89 17.21 19.95 10.28
CA ASN A 89 17.32 19.92 8.83
C ASN A 89 18.50 19.02 8.41
N PRO A 90 18.29 17.94 7.63
CA PRO A 90 19.36 17.03 7.23
C PRO A 90 20.25 17.57 6.10
N LEU A 91 19.83 18.62 5.37
CA LEU A 91 20.49 19.09 4.15
C LEU A 91 21.93 19.59 4.36
N PRO A 92 22.26 20.36 5.42
CA PRO A 92 23.62 20.83 5.64
C PRO A 92 24.62 19.67 5.80
N GLY A 93 24.19 18.55 6.40
CA GLY A 93 25.03 17.38 6.60
C GLY A 93 25.45 16.66 5.31
N LEU A 94 24.73 16.90 4.20
CA LEU A 94 25.02 16.24 2.91
C LEU A 94 26.33 16.75 2.27
N ALA A 95 26.74 17.97 2.61
CA ALA A 95 27.95 18.62 2.12
C ALA A 95 29.01 18.75 3.22
N ALA A 96 29.05 17.79 4.17
CA ALA A 96 30.06 17.77 5.21
C ALA A 96 31.48 17.75 4.59
N ALA A 97 32.42 18.47 5.23
CA ALA A 97 33.78 18.61 4.73
C ALA A 97 34.54 17.27 4.70
N ASP A 98 34.28 16.40 5.67
CA ASP A 98 34.81 15.04 5.70
C ASP A 98 34.01 14.14 4.72
N PRO A 99 34.67 13.56 3.70
CA PRO A 99 34.01 12.66 2.75
C PRO A 99 33.34 11.43 3.38
N ALA A 100 33.88 10.90 4.48
CA ALA A 100 33.30 9.75 5.18
C ALA A 100 31.97 10.15 5.85
N VAL A 101 31.96 11.27 6.57
CA VAL A 101 30.75 11.83 7.19
C VAL A 101 29.71 12.20 6.13
N ALA A 102 30.13 12.84 5.03
CA ALA A 102 29.23 13.17 3.93
C ALA A 102 28.60 11.92 3.29
N THR A 103 29.35 10.82 3.21
CA THR A 103 28.85 9.54 2.67
C THR A 103 27.82 8.91 3.59
N THR A 104 28.09 8.86 4.90
CA THR A 104 27.13 8.39 5.91
C THR A 104 25.86 9.23 5.91
N ASN A 105 25.98 10.57 5.89
CA ASN A 105 24.83 11.46 5.87
C ASN A 105 23.99 11.29 4.60
N ARG A 106 24.62 11.11 3.44
CA ARG A 106 23.92 10.82 2.17
C ARG A 106 23.20 9.47 2.20
N SER A 107 23.85 8.43 2.75
CA SER A 107 23.20 7.13 2.98
C SER A 107 21.94 7.28 3.84
N MET A 108 22.08 7.94 5.00
CA MET A 108 20.97 8.18 5.94
C MET A 108 19.85 8.99 5.28
N PHE A 109 20.21 10.00 4.49
CA PHE A 109 19.23 10.83 3.77
C PHE A 109 18.44 10.03 2.74
N LEU A 110 19.10 9.12 2.01
CA LEU A 110 18.42 8.25 1.04
C LEU A 110 17.38 7.35 1.71
N VAL A 111 17.77 6.66 2.80
CA VAL A 111 16.92 5.64 3.45
C VAL A 111 15.88 6.21 4.43
N HIS A 112 16.06 7.45 4.91
CA HIS A 112 15.12 8.11 5.82
C HIS A 112 14.27 9.20 5.18
N TYR A 113 14.66 9.75 4.03
CA TYR A 113 13.90 10.84 3.40
C TYR A 113 13.56 10.54 1.94
N VAL A 114 14.56 10.29 1.08
CA VAL A 114 14.33 10.15 -0.37
C VAL A 114 13.42 8.97 -0.69
N VAL A 115 13.75 7.77 -0.22
CA VAL A 115 12.93 6.57 -0.47
C VAL A 115 11.52 6.74 0.11
N PRO A 116 11.31 7.09 1.39
CA PRO A 116 9.97 7.33 1.93
C PRO A 116 9.13 8.33 1.14
N VAL A 117 9.71 9.48 0.78
CA VAL A 117 9.00 10.52 0.00
C VAL A 117 8.64 10.01 -1.38
N MET A 118 9.56 9.31 -2.06
CA MET A 118 9.29 8.75 -3.37
C MET A 118 8.22 7.65 -3.33
N VAL A 119 8.18 6.83 -2.29
CA VAL A 119 7.14 5.81 -2.09
C VAL A 119 5.78 6.47 -1.81
N LEU A 120 5.74 7.56 -1.02
CA LEU A 120 4.51 8.32 -0.81
C LEU A 120 4.01 8.95 -2.11
N ILE A 121 4.90 9.52 -2.92
CA ILE A 121 4.55 10.03 -4.25
C ILE A 121 4.07 8.89 -5.15
N ASP A 122 4.72 7.72 -5.15
CA ASP A 122 4.24 6.55 -5.89
C ASP A 122 2.81 6.20 -5.46
N TRP A 123 2.57 6.13 -4.14
CA TRP A 123 1.26 5.81 -3.54
C TRP A 123 0.14 6.73 -4.01
N VAL A 124 0.40 8.04 -4.03
CA VAL A 124 -0.61 9.06 -4.40
C VAL A 124 -0.74 9.19 -5.91
N ALA A 125 0.36 9.17 -6.67
CA ALA A 125 0.36 9.47 -8.10
C ALA A 125 0.04 8.25 -8.97
N PHE A 126 0.35 7.04 -8.51
CA PHE A 126 0.19 5.82 -9.28
C PHE A 126 -0.82 4.88 -8.63
N GLY A 127 -1.85 4.50 -9.40
CA GLY A 127 -2.82 3.49 -8.98
C GLY A 127 -2.22 2.07 -8.87
N PRO A 128 -3.06 1.07 -8.55
CA PRO A 128 -4.50 1.16 -8.34
C PRO A 128 -4.86 1.81 -6.99
N HIS A 129 -5.91 2.63 -6.97
CA HIS A 129 -6.42 3.31 -5.77
C HIS A 129 -7.73 2.71 -5.27
N ARG A 130 -7.97 2.75 -3.95
CA ARG A 130 -9.07 2.11 -3.18
C ARG A 130 -8.88 0.62 -2.90
N MET A 131 -7.64 0.12 -3.00
CA MET A 131 -7.38 -1.30 -2.75
C MET A 131 -7.24 -1.59 -1.26
N VAL A 132 -6.86 -0.58 -0.48
CA VAL A 132 -6.70 -0.69 0.97
C VAL A 132 -7.95 -0.30 1.73
N ARG A 133 -8.15 -0.92 2.89
CA ARG A 133 -9.34 -0.76 3.72
C ARG A 133 -8.93 -0.33 5.12
N TRP A 134 -9.80 0.37 5.83
CA TRP A 134 -9.60 0.71 7.25
C TRP A 134 -9.31 -0.52 8.13
N ARG A 135 -9.90 -1.68 7.77
CA ARG A 135 -9.68 -2.96 8.45
C ARG A 135 -8.27 -3.52 8.27
N ASP A 136 -7.47 -2.96 7.35
CA ASP A 136 -6.09 -3.38 7.12
C ASP A 136 -5.12 -2.71 8.13
N ILE A 137 -5.52 -1.56 8.70
CA ILE A 137 -4.67 -0.76 9.58
C ILE A 137 -4.14 -1.57 10.79
N PRO A 138 -4.96 -2.33 11.54
CA PRO A 138 -4.44 -3.11 12.66
C PRO A 138 -3.35 -4.11 12.24
N LEU A 139 -3.50 -4.73 11.06
CA LEU A 139 -2.50 -5.66 10.53
C LEU A 139 -1.20 -4.95 10.13
N TRP A 140 -1.29 -3.71 9.63
CA TRP A 140 -0.09 -2.94 9.28
C TRP A 140 0.69 -2.49 10.51
N ILE A 141 0.00 -2.12 11.58
CA ILE A 141 0.59 -1.69 12.86
C ILE A 141 1.22 -2.87 13.62
N LEU A 142 0.71 -4.09 13.40
CA LEU A 142 1.26 -5.29 14.05
C LEU A 142 2.74 -5.47 13.77
N TYR A 143 3.22 -5.14 12.57
CA TYR A 143 4.63 -5.27 12.22
C TYR A 143 5.55 -4.33 13.03
N PRO A 144 5.38 -2.98 13.03
CA PRO A 144 6.24 -2.08 13.80
C PRO A 144 6.12 -2.29 15.32
N LEU A 145 4.93 -2.60 15.86
CA LEU A 145 4.81 -2.94 17.28
C LEU A 145 5.45 -4.30 17.60
N GLY A 146 5.25 -5.29 16.73
CA GLY A 146 5.89 -6.60 16.84
C GLY A 146 7.41 -6.51 16.80
N TYR A 147 7.97 -5.61 16.00
CA TYR A 147 9.39 -5.29 16.02
C TYR A 147 9.84 -4.81 17.41
N GLY A 148 9.13 -3.83 18.00
CA GLY A 148 9.45 -3.33 19.34
C GLY A 148 9.40 -4.46 20.38
N LEU A 149 8.33 -5.26 20.38
CA LEU A 149 8.18 -6.39 21.31
C LEU A 149 9.28 -7.43 21.12
N ALA A 150 9.70 -7.71 19.88
CA ALA A 150 10.79 -8.61 19.59
C ALA A 150 12.14 -8.08 20.10
N VAL A 151 12.36 -6.76 20.02
CA VAL A 151 13.54 -6.11 20.61
C VAL A 151 13.54 -6.25 22.13
N GLU A 152 12.43 -5.95 22.81
CA GLU A 152 12.28 -6.12 24.26
C GLU A 152 12.56 -7.56 24.69
N PHE A 153 11.90 -8.52 24.03
CA PHE A 153 12.04 -9.94 24.33
C PHE A 153 13.49 -10.41 24.15
N ARG A 154 14.12 -10.02 23.04
CA ARG A 154 15.54 -10.32 22.79
C ARG A 154 16.45 -9.67 23.83
N ALA A 155 16.15 -8.46 24.28
CA ALA A 155 16.94 -7.76 25.29
C ALA A 155 16.87 -8.43 26.68
N VAL A 156 15.78 -9.15 26.97
CA VAL A 156 15.65 -10.00 28.16
C VAL A 156 16.43 -11.31 27.99
N LEU A 157 16.29 -11.97 26.84
CA LEU A 157 16.93 -13.26 26.57
C LEU A 157 18.45 -13.18 26.39
N VAL A 158 18.94 -12.12 25.77
CA VAL A 158 20.35 -11.93 25.41
C VAL A 158 20.83 -10.58 25.93
N PRO A 159 20.97 -10.42 27.26
CA PRO A 159 21.32 -9.15 27.88
C PRO A 159 22.73 -8.65 27.52
N THR A 160 23.60 -9.55 27.05
CA THR A 160 24.98 -9.28 26.64
C THR A 160 25.11 -8.88 25.16
N ALA A 161 24.00 -8.77 24.42
CA ALA A 161 24.04 -8.36 23.02
C ALA A 161 24.70 -6.97 22.87
N PRO A 162 25.60 -6.75 21.89
CA PRO A 162 26.33 -5.49 21.75
C PRO A 162 25.43 -4.26 21.62
N ILE A 163 24.29 -4.41 20.94
CA ILE A 163 23.22 -3.43 20.90
C ILE A 163 22.03 -4.10 21.57
N ARG A 164 21.76 -3.73 22.83
CA ARG A 164 20.65 -4.31 23.61
C ARG A 164 19.30 -3.66 23.25
N TYR A 165 19.27 -2.33 23.17
CA TYR A 165 18.13 -1.55 22.71
C TYR A 165 18.57 -0.64 21.55
N PRO A 166 18.06 -0.83 20.32
CA PRO A 166 18.44 0.01 19.18
C PRO A 166 17.93 1.44 19.29
N TYR A 167 16.87 1.67 20.07
CA TYR A 167 16.22 2.96 20.23
C TYR A 167 16.05 3.30 21.71
N PHE A 168 16.26 4.57 22.06
CA PHE A 168 16.16 5.01 23.45
C PHE A 168 14.75 4.83 24.04
N PHE A 169 13.70 4.93 23.20
CA PHE A 169 12.29 4.75 23.61
C PHE A 169 11.90 3.29 23.86
N LEU A 170 12.81 2.36 23.56
CA LEU A 170 12.71 0.95 23.93
C LEU A 170 13.61 0.63 25.12
N ASP A 171 14.42 1.57 25.63
CA ASP A 171 15.35 1.27 26.71
C ASP A 171 14.73 1.57 28.09
N PRO A 172 14.42 0.54 28.90
CA PRO A 172 13.88 0.72 30.25
C PRO A 172 14.95 1.13 31.27
N SER A 173 16.24 1.19 30.91
CA SER A 173 17.35 1.42 31.85
C SER A 173 17.23 2.71 32.67
N THR A 174 16.62 3.75 32.09
CA THR A 174 16.50 5.08 32.72
C THR A 174 15.13 5.33 33.35
N ARG A 175 14.06 4.78 32.79
CA ARG A 175 12.66 5.10 33.16
C ARG A 175 11.79 3.89 33.49
N GLY A 176 12.35 2.68 33.44
CA GLY A 176 11.64 1.43 33.70
C GLY A 176 10.69 1.00 32.59
N TYR A 177 10.11 -0.19 32.75
CA TYR A 177 9.19 -0.79 31.77
C TYR A 177 7.82 -0.09 31.72
N ASP A 178 7.41 0.59 32.79
CA ASP A 178 6.17 1.38 32.78
C ASP A 178 6.24 2.48 31.72
N TRP A 179 7.38 3.18 31.64
CA TRP A 179 7.60 4.18 30.61
C TRP A 179 7.65 3.57 29.20
N VAL A 180 8.37 2.45 29.02
CA VAL A 180 8.43 1.74 27.72
C VAL A 180 7.02 1.31 27.29
N SER A 181 6.19 0.79 28.20
CA SER A 181 4.80 0.42 27.91
C SER A 181 3.97 1.63 27.44
N GLY A 182 4.18 2.79 28.05
CA GLY A 182 3.59 4.06 27.60
C GLY A 182 4.03 4.44 26.18
N GLN A 183 5.31 4.24 25.84
CA GLN A 183 5.82 4.46 24.48
C GLN A 183 5.16 3.52 23.46
N PHE A 184 4.91 2.25 23.80
CA PHE A 184 4.16 1.35 22.92
C PHE A 184 2.73 1.83 22.64
N VAL A 185 2.04 2.34 23.66
CA VAL A 185 0.68 2.90 23.50
C VAL A 185 0.72 4.15 22.61
N GLU A 186 1.65 5.07 22.86
CA GLU A 186 1.83 6.28 22.07
C GLU A 186 2.13 5.96 20.60
N LEU A 187 3.08 5.06 20.34
CA LEU A 187 3.43 4.60 19.00
C LEU A 187 2.25 3.91 18.31
N ALA A 188 1.47 3.08 19.02
CA ALA A 188 0.28 2.44 18.46
C ALA A 188 -0.74 3.47 17.97
N VAL A 189 -0.98 4.54 18.75
CA VAL A 189 -1.86 5.65 18.36
C VAL A 189 -1.31 6.39 17.15
N ILE A 190 -0.03 6.75 17.16
CA ILE A 190 0.62 7.45 16.05
C ILE A 190 0.54 6.62 14.76
N PHE A 191 0.84 5.33 14.83
CA PHE A 191 0.78 4.43 13.67
C PHE A 191 -0.66 4.21 13.18
N ALA A 192 -1.65 4.22 14.07
CA ALA A 192 -3.06 4.19 13.68
C ALA A 192 -3.48 5.46 12.93
N VAL A 193 -3.08 6.63 13.41
CA VAL A 193 -3.33 7.91 12.73
C VAL A 193 -2.64 7.95 11.37
N LEU A 194 -1.38 7.49 11.28
CA LEU A 194 -0.65 7.46 10.02
C LEU A 194 -1.23 6.44 9.04
N GLY A 195 -1.61 5.25 9.52
CA GLY A 195 -2.31 4.25 8.70
C GLY A 195 -3.65 4.77 8.19
N ALA A 196 -4.38 5.50 9.02
CA ALA A 196 -5.60 6.20 8.65
C ALA A 196 -5.35 7.25 7.56
N ALA A 197 -4.29 8.05 7.69
CA ALA A 197 -3.88 9.02 6.68
C ALA A 197 -3.52 8.35 5.35
N VAL A 198 -2.78 7.22 5.36
CA VAL A 198 -2.44 6.46 4.15
C VAL A 198 -3.70 5.97 3.43
N VAL A 199 -4.68 5.42 4.17
CA VAL A 199 -5.98 5.00 3.60
C VAL A 199 -6.79 6.20 3.09
N GLY A 200 -6.78 7.32 3.81
CA GLY A 200 -7.45 8.56 3.41
C GLY A 200 -6.87 9.14 2.11
N LEU A 201 -5.54 9.19 1.99
CA LEU A 201 -4.83 9.65 0.81
C LEU A 201 -5.11 8.77 -0.41
N ASP A 202 -5.18 7.45 -0.24
CA ASP A 202 -5.55 6.52 -1.31
C ASP A 202 -6.97 6.81 -1.83
N ARG A 203 -7.91 7.05 -0.92
CA ARG A 203 -9.28 7.43 -1.28
C ARG A 203 -9.34 8.77 -1.97
N LEU A 204 -8.57 9.77 -1.53
CA LEU A 204 -8.55 11.09 -2.16
C LEU A 204 -7.93 11.04 -3.56
N ALA A 205 -6.80 10.36 -3.72
CA ALA A 205 -6.14 10.15 -5.02
C ALA A 205 -7.08 9.48 -6.03
N SER A 206 -7.91 8.54 -5.57
CA SER A 206 -8.91 7.89 -6.41
C SER A 206 -9.98 8.83 -6.97
N LEU A 207 -10.26 9.97 -6.32
CA LEU A 207 -11.26 10.94 -6.78
C LEU A 207 -10.74 11.70 -8.00
N GLY A 208 -9.46 12.11 -7.98
CA GLY A 208 -8.80 12.75 -9.13
C GLY A 208 -8.58 11.80 -10.30
N ALA A 209 -8.46 10.49 -10.04
CA ALA A 209 -8.28 9.47 -11.08
C ALA A 209 -9.58 9.07 -11.81
N ARG A 210 -10.76 9.48 -11.31
CA ARG A 210 -12.04 9.25 -12.01
C ARG A 210 -12.14 10.17 -13.24
N ARG A 211 -11.86 9.63 -14.42
CA ARG A 211 -12.28 10.26 -15.68
C ARG A 211 -13.82 10.45 -15.63
N PRO A 212 -14.38 11.60 -16.05
CA PRO A 212 -15.83 11.73 -16.19
C PRO A 212 -16.31 10.60 -17.08
N ALA A 213 -17.29 9.82 -16.62
CA ALA A 213 -17.96 8.87 -17.48
C ALA A 213 -18.55 9.67 -18.65
N MET A 214 -18.06 9.44 -19.87
CA MET A 214 -18.76 9.94 -21.05
C MET A 214 -20.20 9.41 -20.95
N PRO A 215 -21.23 10.26 -21.06
CA PRO A 215 -22.59 9.78 -21.20
C PRO A 215 -22.61 8.74 -22.31
N ALA A 216 -23.14 7.55 -22.03
CA ALA A 216 -23.30 6.52 -23.04
C ALA A 216 -23.99 7.15 -24.27
N PRO A 217 -23.53 6.88 -25.50
CA PRO A 217 -24.20 7.38 -26.69
C PRO A 217 -25.67 7.00 -26.58
N ARG A 218 -26.54 8.01 -26.50
CA ARG A 218 -28.00 7.86 -26.53
C ARG A 218 -28.26 7.03 -27.78
N GLN A 219 -28.67 5.77 -27.62
CA GLN A 219 -29.00 4.91 -28.74
C GLN A 219 -29.96 5.69 -29.62
N ALA A 220 -29.50 6.06 -30.82
CA ALA A 220 -30.35 6.72 -31.79
C ALA A 220 -31.50 5.76 -32.05
N ALA A 221 -32.71 6.16 -31.66
CA ALA A 221 -33.92 5.42 -31.94
C ALA A 221 -33.92 5.08 -33.44
N ALA A 222 -33.94 3.78 -33.74
CA ALA A 222 -34.00 3.31 -35.11
C ALA A 222 -35.25 3.92 -35.78
N PRO A 223 -35.15 4.48 -37.00
CA PRO A 223 -36.31 5.02 -37.68
C PRO A 223 -37.31 3.89 -37.94
N GLY A 224 -38.51 4.05 -37.39
CA GLY A 224 -39.64 3.15 -37.61
C GLY A 224 -39.90 3.00 -39.10
N ARG A 225 -39.93 1.75 -39.57
CA ARG A 225 -40.36 1.41 -40.92
C ARG A 225 -41.81 1.85 -41.11
N ALA A 226 -42.00 2.78 -42.05
CA ALA A 226 -43.29 3.08 -42.64
C ALA A 226 -43.68 1.99 -43.66
N GLY A 227 -44.96 1.62 -43.68
CA GLY A 227 -45.68 1.35 -44.94
C GLY A 227 -46.07 -0.10 -45.31
N GLY A 228 -47.26 -0.54 -44.83
CA GLY A 228 -48.38 -1.09 -45.62
C GLY A 228 -48.40 -2.58 -46.08
N PRO A 229 -49.53 -3.10 -46.59
CA PRO A 229 -50.94 -2.70 -46.40
C PRO A 229 -51.87 -3.84 -45.90
N GLU A 230 -53.09 -3.43 -45.56
CA GLU A 230 -54.31 -4.23 -45.30
C GLU A 230 -54.49 -5.51 -46.14
N GLN A 231 -54.91 -6.58 -45.47
CA GLN A 231 -55.90 -7.53 -46.01
C GLN A 231 -56.94 -7.85 -44.95
N THR A 232 -58.15 -7.34 -45.19
CA THR A 232 -59.43 -7.78 -44.64
C THR A 232 -59.90 -9.03 -45.38
N GLY A 233 -60.55 -9.97 -44.67
CA GLY A 233 -61.19 -11.13 -45.29
C GLY A 233 -61.62 -12.19 -44.28
N ASP A 234 -62.91 -12.18 -43.96
CA ASP A 234 -63.65 -13.03 -43.04
C ASP A 234 -63.60 -14.55 -43.33
N LEU A 235 -63.77 -15.38 -42.28
CA LEU A 235 -64.92 -16.30 -42.09
C LEU A 235 -64.61 -17.43 -41.08
N GLU A 236 -65.29 -17.36 -39.94
CA GLU A 236 -66.10 -18.41 -39.29
C GLU A 236 -65.84 -19.89 -39.64
N GLN A 237 -65.48 -20.70 -38.63
CA GLN A 237 -66.20 -21.96 -38.32
C GLN A 237 -65.82 -22.56 -36.96
N ALA A 238 -66.83 -23.17 -36.36
CA ALA A 238 -66.92 -23.65 -34.99
C ALA A 238 -66.37 -25.07 -34.78
N GLY A 239 -66.11 -25.40 -33.51
CA GLY A 239 -66.44 -26.72 -32.96
C GLY A 239 -65.27 -27.59 -32.48
N GLY A 240 -65.31 -27.95 -31.19
CA GLY A 240 -65.05 -29.34 -30.80
C GLY A 240 -63.92 -29.63 -29.80
N SER A 241 -64.33 -29.88 -28.54
CA SER A 241 -63.98 -31.09 -27.77
C SER A 241 -62.56 -31.25 -27.18
N ALA A 242 -62.48 -30.97 -25.88
CA ALA A 242 -61.99 -31.82 -24.77
C ALA A 242 -60.81 -32.79 -24.99
N SER A 243 -59.78 -32.68 -24.13
CA SER A 243 -59.20 -33.84 -23.41
C SER A 243 -58.20 -33.41 -22.31
N VAL A 244 -58.61 -33.64 -21.06
CA VAL A 244 -57.89 -34.35 -19.96
C VAL A 244 -56.41 -34.01 -19.67
N ALA A 245 -56.16 -33.51 -18.45
CA ALA A 245 -54.91 -33.76 -17.72
C ALA A 245 -55.22 -33.96 -16.22
N GLU A 246 -54.83 -35.13 -15.72
CA GLU A 246 -54.95 -35.67 -14.36
C GLU A 246 -53.89 -35.12 -13.37
N PRO A 247 -53.91 -35.50 -12.07
CA PRO A 247 -53.56 -34.62 -10.96
C PRO A 247 -52.18 -34.85 -10.31
N VAL A 248 -51.86 -33.87 -9.46
CA VAL A 248 -51.13 -33.89 -8.17
C VAL A 248 -50.68 -35.26 -7.63
N GLU A 249 -49.39 -35.36 -7.27
CA GLU A 249 -48.99 -36.08 -6.06
C GLU A 249 -47.76 -35.42 -5.40
N ALA A 250 -47.93 -35.12 -4.12
CA ALA A 250 -46.90 -34.74 -3.18
C ALA A 250 -46.34 -36.01 -2.53
N HIS A 251 -45.06 -36.03 -2.15
CA HIS A 251 -44.66 -36.87 -1.02
C HIS A 251 -43.49 -36.24 -0.23
N GLU A 252 -43.74 -36.18 1.07
CA GLU A 252 -42.87 -35.73 2.16
C GLU A 252 -41.66 -36.65 2.42
N ALA A 253 -40.68 -36.04 3.09
CA ALA A 253 -39.88 -36.54 4.22
C ALA A 253 -39.12 -37.88 4.11
N HIS A 254 -37.80 -37.79 4.25
CA HIS A 254 -37.06 -38.34 5.40
C HIS A 254 -35.74 -37.60 5.58
#